data_AF-A0A838HW71-F1
#
_entry.id   AF-A0A838HW71-F1
#
_cell.length_a   1.000
_cell.length_b   1.000
_cell.length_c   1.000
_cell.angle_alpha   90.00
_cell.angle_beta   90.00
_cell.angle_gamma   90.00
#
_symmetry.space_group_name_H-M   'P 1'
#
loop_
_entity.id
_entity.type
_entity.pdbx_description
1 polymer ?
#
loop_
_entity_poly.entity_id
_entity_poly.type
_entity_poly.pdbx_seq_one_letter_code
_entity_poly.pdbx_strand_id
1 'polypeptide(L)'
;MSGTTPAGATRLVSLHDADARPIRKGRLGKPVDFGYKAQVVDNTDGIVVDHSVHVGNSGDGGLLVPAIRRVIARSPRRRVRSPPTAATAAPASKTTSPSWA
;
A
#
# COMPACT_ATOMS: atom_id res chain seq x y z
N MET A 1 30.12 38.23 23.53
CA MET A 1 29.19 38.19 22.38
C MET A 1 27.88 37.57 22.84
N SER A 2 26.82 38.35 23.02
CA SER A 2 25.51 37.85 23.43
C SER A 2 24.71 37.45 22.19
N GLY A 3 24.56 36.15 21.94
CA GLY A 3 23.70 35.63 20.89
C GLY A 3 22.24 35.65 21.33
N THR A 4 21.40 36.43 20.68
CA THR A 4 19.94 36.39 20.84
C THR A 4 19.42 35.09 20.24
N THR A 5 18.78 34.25 21.05
CA THR A 5 18.15 33.01 20.56
C THR A 5 16.84 33.36 19.84
N PRO A 6 16.68 33.03 18.55
CA PRO A 6 15.45 33.29 17.82
C PRO A 6 14.30 32.43 18.36
N ALA A 7 13.06 32.88 18.14
CA ALA A 7 11.87 32.17 18.56
C ALA A 7 11.88 30.72 18.06
N GLY A 8 11.51 29.76 18.91
CA GLY A 8 11.62 28.32 18.58
C GLY A 8 10.82 27.89 17.34
N ALA A 9 9.77 28.61 16.97
CA ALA A 9 8.96 28.33 15.79
C ALA A 9 9.68 28.58 14.46
N THR A 10 10.74 29.40 14.44
CA THR A 10 11.50 29.74 13.22
C THR A 10 12.91 29.15 13.22
N ARG A 11 13.22 28.29 14.19
CA ARG A 11 14.55 27.70 14.32
C ARG A 11 14.67 26.47 13.44
N LEU A 12 15.63 26.51 12.51
CA LEU A 12 16.09 25.32 11.79
C LEU A 12 16.78 24.38 12.78
N VAL A 13 16.21 23.19 13.02
CA VAL A 13 16.70 22.24 14.05
C VAL A 13 17.28 20.95 13.47
N SER A 14 17.08 20.68 12.18
CA SER A 14 17.71 19.57 11.48
C SER A 14 18.00 19.99 10.04
N LEU A 15 19.20 19.63 9.55
CA LEU A 15 19.53 19.78 8.13
C LEU A 15 18.99 18.63 7.27
N HIS A 16 18.68 17.50 7.90
CA HIS A 16 18.23 16.29 7.22
C HIS A 16 16.70 16.17 7.16
N ASP A 17 16.01 16.71 8.16
CA ASP A 17 14.56 16.65 8.27
C ASP A 17 14.00 18.08 8.30
N ALA A 18 13.45 18.51 7.16
CA ALA A 18 12.91 19.85 6.99
C ALA A 18 11.65 20.10 7.85
N ASP A 19 10.95 19.05 8.25
CA ASP A 19 9.77 19.12 9.10
C ASP A 19 10.12 19.10 10.59
N ALA A 20 11.40 18.84 10.92
CA ALA A 20 11.87 18.87 12.29
C ALA A 20 11.65 20.27 12.87
N ARG A 21 11.00 20.30 14.03
CA ARG A 21 10.69 21.51 14.79
C ARG A 21 10.88 21.23 16.28
N PRO A 22 11.22 22.24 17.10
CA PRO A 22 11.27 22.05 18.55
C PRO A 22 9.96 21.47 19.09
N ILE A 23 10.04 20.28 19.69
CA ILE A 23 8.86 19.54 20.17
C ILE A 23 8.56 19.96 21.61
N ARG A 24 7.37 20.51 21.87
CA ARG A 24 6.85 20.59 23.24
C ARG A 24 6.47 19.17 23.67
N LYS A 25 6.96 18.72 24.83
CA LYS A 25 6.57 17.43 25.41
C LYS A 25 5.04 17.35 25.52
N GLY A 26 4.47 16.17 25.24
CA GLY A 26 3.03 15.91 25.16
C GLY A 26 2.22 16.33 26.39
N ARG A 27 0.90 16.41 26.22
CA ARG A 27 -0.05 16.66 27.32
C ARG A 27 -0.29 15.37 28.10
N LEU A 28 -0.47 15.49 29.41
CA LEU A 28 -0.88 14.38 30.28
C LEU A 28 -2.20 13.79 29.74
N GLY A 29 -2.22 12.49 29.45
CA GLY A 29 -3.39 11.79 28.86
C GLY A 29 -3.37 11.65 27.33
N LYS A 30 -2.41 12.26 26.62
CA LYS A 30 -2.15 11.98 25.20
C LYS A 30 -0.71 11.48 25.04
N PRO A 31 -0.49 10.15 24.95
CA PRO A 31 0.85 9.57 25.04
C PRO A 31 1.84 10.16 24.02
N VAL A 32 1.39 10.47 22.81
CA VAL A 32 2.16 11.16 21.76
C VAL A 32 1.23 11.76 20.71
N ASP A 33 1.23 13.09 20.59
CA ASP A 33 0.58 13.83 19.48
C ASP A 33 1.61 14.21 18.38
N PHE A 34 2.90 13.92 18.61
CA PHE A 34 4.02 14.35 17.77
C PHE A 34 4.75 13.13 17.17
N GLY A 35 5.38 13.34 16.01
CA GLY A 35 6.14 12.31 15.29
C GLY A 35 5.49 11.90 13.97
N TYR A 36 6.02 10.87 13.33
CA TYR A 36 5.44 10.23 12.15
C TYR A 36 4.92 8.85 12.50
N LYS A 37 3.84 8.42 11.85
CA LYS A 37 3.35 7.05 11.87
C LYS A 37 3.68 6.38 10.56
N ALA A 38 4.37 5.24 10.61
CA ALA A 38 4.61 4.39 9.45
C ALA A 38 3.63 3.20 9.45
N GLN A 39 2.97 2.97 8.32
CA GLN A 39 2.26 1.74 8.01
C GLN A 39 3.15 0.91 7.09
N VAL A 40 3.41 -0.34 7.46
CA VAL A 40 4.13 -1.31 6.64
C VAL A 40 3.21 -2.51 6.45
N VAL A 41 3.12 -3.01 5.21
CA VAL A 41 2.31 -4.18 4.87
C VAL A 41 3.23 -5.24 4.31
N ASP A 42 3.16 -6.44 4.88
CA ASP A 42 3.90 -7.62 4.46
C ASP A 42 2.97 -8.73 3.95
N ASN A 43 3.57 -9.80 3.47
CA ASN A 43 2.89 -11.05 3.15
C ASN A 43 3.42 -12.20 4.02
N THR A 44 2.84 -13.39 3.87
CA THR A 44 3.25 -14.59 4.62
C THR A 44 4.69 -15.03 4.38
N ASP A 45 5.31 -14.59 3.28
CA ASP A 45 6.70 -14.87 2.95
C ASP A 45 7.66 -13.86 3.61
N GLY A 46 7.14 -12.90 4.38
CA GLY A 46 7.91 -11.83 5.02
C GLY A 46 8.32 -10.69 4.09
N ILE A 47 7.70 -10.58 2.91
CA ILE A 47 8.03 -9.55 1.91
C ILE A 47 7.16 -8.32 2.16
N VAL A 48 7.79 -7.15 2.29
CA VAL A 48 7.09 -5.86 2.34
C VAL A 48 6.53 -5.52 0.95
N VAL A 49 5.20 -5.40 0.85
CA VAL A 49 4.46 -5.13 -0.39
C VAL A 49 3.91 -3.70 -0.48
N ASP A 50 3.85 -2.99 0.65
CA ASP A 50 3.45 -1.59 0.73
C ASP A 50 4.09 -0.88 1.93
N HIS A 51 4.28 0.43 1.81
CA HIS A 51 4.57 1.30 2.95
C HIS A 51 3.92 2.68 2.75
N SER A 52 3.51 3.32 3.85
CA SER A 52 3.12 4.73 3.87
C SER A 52 3.53 5.40 5.17
N VAL A 53 3.88 6.68 5.09
CA VAL A 53 4.27 7.50 6.23
C VAL A 53 3.24 8.61 6.40
N HIS A 54 2.75 8.79 7.61
CA HIS A 54 1.72 9.75 7.99
C HIS A 54 2.29 10.73 9.01
N VAL A 55 2.02 12.01 8.81
CA VAL A 55 2.41 13.05 9.76
C VAL A 55 1.52 12.95 11.00
N GLY A 56 2.14 13.02 12.18
CA GLY A 56 1.46 12.91 13.47
C GLY A 56 0.98 11.48 13.77
N ASN A 57 0.27 11.36 14.88
CA ASN A 57 -0.34 10.10 15.31
C ASN A 57 -1.81 10.02 14.85
N SER A 58 -2.02 9.94 13.54
CA SER A 58 -3.36 9.72 12.96
C SER A 58 -3.91 8.35 13.42
N GLY A 59 -5.21 8.27 13.71
CA GLY A 59 -5.84 7.02 14.15
C GLY A 59 -5.76 5.92 13.08
N ASP A 60 -5.53 4.67 13.49
CA ASP A 60 -5.24 3.56 12.57
C ASP A 60 -6.47 3.01 11.83
N GLY A 61 -7.67 3.25 12.36
CA GLY A 61 -8.90 2.60 11.87
C GLY A 61 -9.18 2.82 10.38
N GLY A 62 -8.71 3.92 9.80
CA GLY A 62 -8.91 4.25 8.38
C GLY A 62 -7.82 3.75 7.44
N LEU A 63 -6.73 3.15 7.95
CA LEU A 63 -5.53 2.87 7.14
C LEU A 63 -5.58 1.56 6.36
N LEU A 64 -6.41 0.60 6.78
CA LEU A 64 -6.44 -0.75 6.20
C LEU A 64 -6.99 -0.77 4.75
N VAL A 65 -8.18 -0.22 4.54
CA VAL A 65 -8.83 -0.25 3.22
C VAL A 65 -7.99 0.44 2.13
N PRO A 66 -7.41 1.64 2.37
CA PRO A 66 -6.50 2.27 1.42
C PRO A 66 -5.26 1.40 1.13
N ALA A 67 -4.67 0.76 2.14
CA ALA A 67 -3.50 -0.11 1.96
C ALA A 67 -3.81 -1.31 1.05
N ILE A 68 -4.92 -2.00 1.28
CA ILE A 68 -5.36 -3.11 0.42
C ILE A 68 -5.54 -2.64 -1.03
N ARG A 69 -6.17 -1.49 -1.26
CA ARG A 69 -6.34 -0.92 -2.60
C ARG A 69 -5.00 -0.66 -3.29
N ARG A 70 -4.01 -0.13 -2.56
CA ARG A 70 -2.66 0.11 -3.10
C ARG A 70 -1.96 -1.20 -3.47
N VAL A 71 -2.05 -2.23 -2.62
CA VAL A 71 -1.49 -3.56 -2.90
C VAL A 71 -2.14 -4.18 -4.14
N ILE A 72 -3.47 -4.12 -4.26
CA ILE A 72 -4.19 -4.61 -5.46
C ILE A 72 -3.74 -3.86 -6.72
N ALA A 73 -3.60 -2.54 -6.63
CA ALA A 73 -3.19 -1.71 -7.77
C ALA A 73 -1.76 -2.00 -8.25
N ARG A 74 -0.85 -2.35 -7.35
CA ARG A 74 0.55 -2.69 -7.67
C ARG A 74 0.74 -4.15 -8.06
N SER A 75 -0.14 -5.03 -7.61
CA SER A 75 -0.07 -6.44 -7.94
C SER A 75 -0.41 -6.59 -9.43
N PRO A 76 0.49 -7.15 -10.26
CA PRO A 76 0.13 -7.47 -11.63
C PRO A 76 -1.08 -8.39 -11.56
N ARG A 77 -2.19 -8.01 -12.21
CA ARG A 77 -3.39 -8.83 -12.25
C ARG A 77 -2.93 -10.23 -12.62
N ARG A 78 -3.11 -11.18 -11.70
CA ARG A 78 -2.95 -12.61 -11.99
C ARG A 78 -3.71 -12.79 -13.29
N ARG A 79 -3.00 -13.07 -14.40
CA ARG A 79 -3.63 -13.67 -15.57
C ARG A 79 -4.23 -14.93 -14.98
N VAL A 80 -5.51 -14.90 -14.65
CA VAL A 80 -6.27 -16.11 -14.45
C VAL A 80 -6.12 -16.78 -15.79
N ARG A 81 -5.22 -17.78 -15.86
CA ARG A 81 -5.17 -18.67 -17.00
C ARG A 81 -6.60 -19.18 -17.10
N SER A 82 -7.32 -18.73 -18.12
CA SER A 82 -8.66 -19.22 -18.39
C SER A 82 -8.58 -20.75 -18.28
N PRO A 83 -9.50 -21.41 -17.56
CA PRO A 83 -9.54 -22.86 -17.63
C PRO A 83 -9.60 -23.23 -19.11
N PRO A 84 -8.85 -24.26 -19.57
CA PRO A 84 -8.96 -24.67 -20.96
C PRO A 84 -10.44 -24.91 -21.23
N THR A 85 -11.02 -24.11 -22.15
CA THR A 85 -12.36 -24.32 -22.64
C THR A 85 -12.42 -25.79 -23.02
N ALA A 86 -13.28 -26.57 -22.36
CA ALA A 86 -13.53 -27.94 -22.75
C ALA A 86 -13.97 -27.90 -24.21
N ALA A 87 -13.07 -28.30 -25.11
CA ALA A 87 -13.40 -28.48 -26.50
C ALA A 87 -14.31 -29.72 -26.56
N THR A 88 -15.61 -29.51 -26.48
CA THR A 88 -16.58 -30.52 -26.85
C THR A 88 -16.27 -30.89 -28.29
N ALA A 89 -15.75 -32.10 -28.50
CA ALA A 89 -15.55 -32.65 -29.83
C ALA A 89 -16.91 -32.63 -30.56
N ALA A 90 -16.95 -31.98 -31.72
CA ALA A 90 -18.10 -32.08 -32.62
C ALA A 90 -18.30 -33.56 -32.97
N PRO A 91 -19.54 -34.08 -32.98
CA PRO A 91 -19.77 -35.47 -33.36
C PRO A 91 -19.33 -35.69 -34.80
N ALA A 92 -18.59 -36.76 -35.04
CA ALA A 92 -18.15 -37.16 -36.37
C ALA A 92 -19.38 -37.29 -37.29
N SER A 93 -19.41 -36.51 -38.37
CA SER A 93 -20.42 -36.65 -39.43
C SER A 93 -20.28 -38.05 -40.03
N LYS A 94 -21.35 -38.85 -39.99
CA LYS A 94 -21.40 -40.12 -40.71
C LYS A 94 -21.34 -39.80 -42.20
N THR A 95 -20.23 -40.17 -42.85
CA THR A 95 -20.12 -40.21 -44.30
C THR A 95 -21.11 -41.25 -44.83
N THR A 96 -22.22 -40.79 -45.38
CA THR A 96 -23.09 -41.63 -46.21
C THR A 96 -22.39 -41.79 -47.56
N SER A 97 -21.93 -43.00 -47.86
CA SER A 97 -21.38 -43.38 -49.17
C SER A 97 -22.42 -43.18 -50.27
N PRO A 98 -22.02 -42.77 -51.49
CA PRO A 98 -22.96 -42.63 -52.59
C PRO A 98 -23.39 -44.01 -53.11
N SER A 99 -24.70 -44.25 -53.16
CA SER A 99 -25.26 -45.38 -53.90
C SER A 99 -25.36 -44.99 -55.38
N TRP A 100 -24.62 -45.69 -56.24
CA TRP A 100 -24.86 -45.63 -57.68
C TRP A 100 -26.10 -46.45 -58.02
N ALA A 101 -27.07 -45.80 -58.67
CA ALA A 101 -28.14 -46.39 -59.48
C ALA A 101 -28.46 -45.39 -60.60
#